data_AF-A0A952RDQ6-F1
#
_entry.id   AF-A0A952RDQ6-F1
#
_cell.length_a   1.000
_cell.length_b   1.000
_cell.length_c   1.000
_cell.angle_alpha   90.00
_cell.angle_beta   90.00
_cell.angle_gamma   90.00
#
_symmetry.space_group_name_H-M   'P 1'
#
loop_
_entity.id
_entity.type
_entity.pdbx_description
1 polymer ?
#
loop_
_entity_poly.entity_id
_entity_poly.type
_entity_poly.pdbx_seq_one_letter_code
_entity_poly.pdbx_strand_id
1 'polypeptide(L)'
;MSTPYRSELATERPERAELLYRSGDLNRDVTPTRAALQLGLVGGVVAVVIAGLGYPPAAAGVVVVSAAAAIWRRARSPEVGGVLFTVDSGELVVTQKAARKVIVQARLHDVLDVRLDTKEVERVVPGDNAVPGVRFINTNIAPKVDVARIVIVLDNDRAPVLLTEQFLAHMDSVEWVGKIRSFLRKQGWVPADERAGQEDDDG
;
A
#
# COMPACT_ATOMS: atom_id res chain seq x y z
N MET A 1 23.40 53.77 -22.24
CA MET A 1 23.85 52.51 -22.86
C MET A 1 23.45 51.41 -21.87
N SER A 2 22.23 50.89 -22.02
CA SER A 2 21.65 49.92 -21.07
C SER A 2 21.76 48.53 -21.69
N THR A 3 22.50 47.66 -21.03
CA THR A 3 22.58 46.23 -21.37
C THR A 3 21.23 45.57 -21.08
N PRO A 4 20.62 44.86 -22.04
CA PRO A 4 19.39 44.12 -21.78
C PRO A 4 19.69 42.97 -20.80
N TYR A 5 18.99 42.99 -19.67
CA TYR A 5 19.01 41.93 -18.65
C TYR A 5 18.44 40.65 -19.28
N ARG A 6 19.33 39.75 -19.69
CA ARG A 6 18.98 38.42 -20.19
C ARG A 6 18.57 37.59 -18.98
N SER A 7 17.26 37.49 -18.72
CA SER A 7 16.73 36.52 -17.77
C SER A 7 17.16 35.14 -18.24
N GLU A 8 17.99 34.45 -17.46
CA GLU A 8 18.18 33.02 -17.60
C GLU A 8 16.79 32.39 -17.47
N LEU A 9 16.22 31.96 -18.60
CA LEU A 9 15.05 31.12 -18.61
C LEU A 9 15.44 29.89 -17.80
N ALA A 10 15.00 29.84 -16.56
CA ALA A 10 15.10 28.65 -15.74
C ALA A 10 14.52 27.53 -16.58
N THR A 11 15.39 26.64 -17.06
CA THR A 11 14.99 25.44 -17.77
C THR A 11 14.18 24.64 -16.76
N GLU A 12 12.86 24.83 -16.80
CA GLU A 12 11.88 24.14 -15.97
C GLU A 12 12.04 22.66 -16.31
N ARG A 13 12.84 21.98 -15.48
CA ARG A 13 13.11 20.56 -15.63
C ARG A 13 11.73 19.90 -15.57
N PRO A 14 11.32 19.12 -16.58
CA PRO A 14 9.99 18.54 -16.61
C PRO A 14 9.74 17.87 -15.27
N GLU A 15 8.70 18.33 -14.57
CA GLU A 15 8.39 17.93 -13.21
C GLU A 15 8.22 16.41 -13.20
N ARG A 16 9.15 15.72 -12.51
CA ARG A 16 9.12 14.27 -12.36
C ARG A 16 7.76 13.87 -11.79
N ALA A 17 6.94 13.21 -12.61
CA ALA A 17 5.59 12.87 -12.23
C ALA A 17 5.61 11.64 -11.31
N GLU A 18 5.03 11.77 -10.13
CA GLU A 18 4.99 10.70 -9.14
C GLU A 18 3.56 10.36 -8.70
N LEU A 19 3.28 9.07 -8.58
CA LEU A 19 2.04 8.56 -8.00
C LEU A 19 2.38 7.51 -6.94
N LEU A 20 1.95 7.75 -5.70
CA LEU A 20 2.10 6.78 -4.62
C LEU A 20 0.83 5.95 -4.48
N TYR A 21 0.90 4.68 -4.92
CA TYR A 21 -0.10 3.67 -4.62
C TYR A 21 0.10 3.17 -3.19
N ARG A 22 -0.89 3.38 -2.33
CA ARG A 22 -0.93 2.79 -0.98
C ARG A 22 -1.97 1.67 -1.01
N SER A 23 -1.54 0.42 -0.85
CA SER A 23 -2.48 -0.69 -0.68
C SER A 23 -3.22 -0.48 0.63
N GLY A 24 -4.45 0.01 0.53
CA GLY A 24 -5.27 0.42 1.67
C GLY A 24 -5.82 -0.79 2.41
N ASP A 25 -4.96 -1.60 3.03
CA ASP A 25 -5.43 -2.52 4.06
C ASP A 25 -5.58 -1.72 5.36
N LEU A 26 -6.65 -0.91 5.43
CA LEU A 26 -7.05 -0.13 6.62
C LEU A 26 -7.10 -1.02 7.88
N ASN A 27 -7.36 -2.31 7.71
CA ASN A 27 -7.41 -3.29 8.80
C ASN A 27 -6.02 -3.74 9.28
N ARG A 28 -4.99 -3.67 8.42
CA ARG A 28 -3.63 -4.03 8.82
C ARG A 28 -2.98 -2.93 9.66
N ASP A 29 -3.29 -1.67 9.37
CA ASP A 29 -2.78 -0.51 10.10
C ASP A 29 -3.34 -0.37 11.53
N VAL A 30 -4.54 -0.88 11.79
CA VAL A 30 -5.11 -0.82 13.14
C VAL A 30 -4.48 -1.83 14.11
N THR A 31 -3.85 -2.90 13.64
CA THR A 31 -3.31 -3.95 14.52
C THR A 31 -2.14 -3.47 15.40
N PRO A 32 -1.07 -2.86 14.88
CA PRO A 32 0.01 -2.34 15.72
C PRO A 32 -0.49 -1.20 16.63
N THR A 33 -1.39 -0.37 16.12
CA THR A 33 -1.97 0.76 16.85
C THR A 33 -2.84 0.29 18.01
N ARG A 34 -3.68 -0.73 17.80
CA ARG A 34 -4.47 -1.39 18.85
C ARG A 34 -3.58 -2.11 19.86
N ALA A 35 -2.53 -2.79 19.42
CA ALA A 35 -1.59 -3.46 20.33
C ALA A 35 -0.82 -2.46 21.21
N ALA A 36 -0.41 -1.31 20.64
CA ALA A 36 0.22 -0.23 21.40
C ALA A 36 -0.76 0.41 22.39
N LEU A 37 -2.00 0.65 21.97
CA LEU A 37 -3.07 1.15 22.83
C LEU A 37 -3.36 0.18 24.00
N GLN A 38 -3.48 -1.12 23.70
CA GLN A 38 -3.69 -2.16 24.70
C GLN A 38 -2.53 -2.24 25.69
N LEU A 39 -1.27 -2.17 25.22
CA LEU A 39 -0.10 -2.10 26.10
C LEU A 39 -0.12 -0.89 27.02
N GLY A 40 -0.52 0.28 26.51
CA GLY A 40 -0.68 1.49 27.32
C GLY A 40 -1.79 1.34 28.37
N LEU A 41 -2.94 0.80 27.99
CA LEU A 41 -4.06 0.56 28.90
C LEU A 41 -3.69 -0.46 30.00
N VAL A 42 -3.10 -1.59 29.63
CA VAL A 42 -2.65 -2.61 30.59
C VAL A 42 -1.58 -2.05 31.52
N GLY A 43 -0.58 -1.33 30.98
CA GLY A 43 0.45 -0.68 31.78
C GLY A 43 -0.13 0.34 32.75
N GLY A 44 -1.11 1.13 32.32
CA GLY A 44 -1.84 2.08 33.15
C GLY A 44 -2.60 1.40 34.29
N VAL A 45 -3.34 0.33 34.00
CA VAL A 45 -4.07 -0.45 35.03
C VAL A 45 -3.09 -1.03 36.06
N VAL A 46 -1.99 -1.63 35.60
CA VAL A 46 -0.94 -2.18 36.49
C VAL A 46 -0.32 -1.09 37.36
N ALA A 47 -0.03 0.09 36.79
CA ALA A 47 0.51 1.21 37.53
C ALA A 47 -0.45 1.71 38.64
N VAL A 48 -1.75 1.79 38.36
CA VAL A 48 -2.77 2.15 39.36
C VAL A 48 -2.78 1.16 40.53
N VAL A 49 -2.69 -0.14 40.26
CA VAL A 49 -2.64 -1.18 41.30
C VAL A 49 -1.37 -1.04 42.15
N ILE A 50 -0.19 -0.87 41.52
CA ILE A 50 1.09 -0.72 42.22
C ILE A 50 1.11 0.55 43.09
N ALA A 51 0.55 1.66 42.58
CA ALA A 51 0.43 2.89 43.35
C ALA A 51 -0.48 2.71 44.58
N GLY A 52 -1.61 2.00 44.43
CA GLY A 52 -2.52 1.67 45.53
C GLY A 52 -1.89 0.79 46.62
N LEU A 53 -0.86 0.01 46.29
CA LEU A 53 -0.08 -0.79 47.24
C LEU A 53 1.03 0.01 47.96
N GLY A 54 1.14 1.32 47.72
CA GLY A 54 2.11 2.17 48.40
C GLY A 54 3.49 2.23 47.73
N TYR A 55 3.61 1.86 46.45
CA TYR A 55 4.86 1.95 45.68
C TYR A 55 4.80 2.95 44.49
N PRO A 56 4.63 4.27 44.74
CA PRO A 56 4.55 5.26 43.65
C PRO A 56 5.74 5.27 42.66
N PRO A 57 7.00 5.12 43.09
CA PRO A 57 8.14 5.11 42.15
C PRO A 57 8.09 3.94 41.17
N ALA A 58 7.63 2.77 41.62
CA ALA A 58 7.49 1.59 40.78
C ALA A 58 6.36 1.76 39.75
N ALA A 59 5.24 2.39 40.15
CA ALA A 59 4.14 2.71 39.24
C ALA A 59 4.59 3.66 38.11
N ALA A 60 5.36 4.71 38.43
CA ALA A 60 5.94 5.60 37.42
C ALA A 60 6.87 4.85 36.45
N GLY A 61 7.68 3.92 36.97
CA GLY A 61 8.54 3.06 36.15
C GLY A 61 7.77 2.23 35.12
N VAL A 62 6.65 1.61 35.52
CA VAL A 62 5.79 0.83 34.61
C VAL A 62 5.23 1.70 33.48
N VAL A 63 4.73 2.90 33.79
CA VAL A 63 4.21 3.82 32.77
C VAL A 63 5.28 4.19 31.76
N VAL A 64 6.49 4.54 32.23
CA VAL A 64 7.60 4.92 31.36
C VAL A 64 8.03 3.76 30.46
N VAL A 65 8.15 2.55 31.01
CA VAL A 65 8.54 1.36 30.22
C VAL A 65 7.46 1.01 29.19
N SER A 66 6.18 1.04 29.57
CA SER A 66 5.07 0.78 28.65
C SER A 66 5.01 1.82 27.52
N ALA A 67 5.20 3.10 27.85
CA ALA A 67 5.24 4.18 26.86
C ALA A 67 6.44 4.03 25.91
N ALA A 68 7.64 3.77 26.44
CA ALA A 68 8.84 3.54 25.66
C ALA A 68 8.68 2.33 24.73
N ALA A 69 8.12 1.22 25.23
CA ALA A 69 7.84 0.03 24.43
C ALA A 69 6.82 0.31 23.30
N ALA A 70 5.75 1.06 23.59
CA ALA A 70 4.76 1.45 22.60
C ALA A 70 5.36 2.34 21.50
N ILE A 71 6.16 3.35 21.88
CA ILE A 71 6.87 4.23 20.94
C ILE A 71 7.86 3.45 20.10
N TRP A 72 8.68 2.60 20.73
CA TRP A 72 9.67 1.77 20.04
C TRP A 72 9.01 0.80 19.04
N ARG A 73 7.89 0.18 19.42
CA ARG A 73 7.12 -0.70 18.54
C ARG A 73 6.47 0.05 17.38
N ARG A 74 5.95 1.26 17.64
CA ARG A 74 5.43 2.15 16.58
C ARG A 74 6.54 2.57 15.62
N ALA A 75 7.70 2.96 16.13
CA ALA A 75 8.86 3.33 15.32
C ALA A 75 9.40 2.16 14.48
N ARG A 76 9.21 0.91 14.95
CA ARG A 76 9.51 -0.32 14.20
C ARG A 76 8.35 -0.83 13.36
N SER A 77 7.21 -0.15 13.33
CA SER A 77 6.13 -0.55 12.44
C SER A 77 6.60 -0.32 11.00
N PRO A 78 6.68 -1.36 10.16
CA PRO A 78 7.17 -1.20 8.80
C PRO A 78 6.34 -0.11 8.12
N GLU A 79 6.98 0.83 7.41
CA GLU A 79 6.26 1.80 6.59
C GLU A 79 5.25 1.02 5.75
N VAL A 80 3.97 1.37 5.89
CA VAL A 80 2.87 0.73 5.17
C VAL A 80 3.27 0.68 3.71
N GLY A 81 3.54 -0.54 3.23
CA GLY A 81 4.23 -0.75 1.97
C GLY A 81 3.47 -0.08 0.84
N GLY A 82 4.03 1.01 0.33
CA GLY A 82 3.52 1.68 -0.87
C GLY A 82 4.28 1.25 -2.11
N VAL A 83 3.66 1.41 -3.26
CA VAL A 83 4.30 1.28 -4.56
C VAL A 83 4.35 2.68 -5.17
N LEU A 84 5.56 3.19 -5.40
CA LEU A 84 5.78 4.49 -6.01
C LEU A 84 5.93 4.30 -7.52
N PHE A 85 5.08 4.95 -8.30
CA PHE A 85 5.22 5.11 -9.72
C PHE A 85 5.94 6.42 -9.98
N THR A 86 7.01 6.36 -10.76
CA THR A 86 7.70 7.53 -11.28
C THR A 86 7.71 7.40 -12.79
N VAL A 87 7.33 8.47 -13.49
CA VAL A 87 7.58 8.58 -14.93
C VAL A 87 8.56 9.71 -15.17
N ASP A 88 9.67 9.38 -15.83
CA ASP A 88 10.70 10.33 -16.25
C ASP A 88 11.05 10.05 -17.71
N SER A 89 10.93 11.08 -18.56
CA SER A 89 11.35 11.01 -19.97
C SER A 89 10.75 9.82 -20.75
N GLY A 90 9.51 9.44 -20.44
CA GLY A 90 8.82 8.32 -21.07
C GLY A 90 9.21 6.93 -20.53
N GLU A 91 9.97 6.86 -19.44
CA GLU A 91 10.29 5.63 -18.74
C GLU A 91 9.46 5.51 -17.45
N LEU A 92 8.80 4.38 -17.27
CA LEU A 92 8.06 4.04 -16.07
C LEU A 92 8.96 3.25 -15.12
N VAL A 93 9.19 3.80 -13.93
CA VAL A 93 9.86 3.14 -12.81
C VAL A 93 8.87 2.92 -11.69
N VAL A 94 8.66 1.67 -11.30
CA VAL A 94 7.78 1.29 -10.20
C VAL A 94 8.63 0.71 -9.08
N THR A 95 8.61 1.36 -7.92
CA THR A 95 9.43 1.00 -6.76
C THR A 95 8.57 0.64 -5.57
N GLN A 96 8.84 -0.50 -4.95
CA GLN A 96 8.27 -0.84 -3.66
C GLN A 96 8.94 -0.01 -2.57
N LYS A 97 8.23 0.96 -1.99
CA LYS A 97 8.79 1.95 -1.06
C LYS A 97 9.41 1.30 0.18
N ALA A 98 8.71 0.34 0.79
CA ALA A 98 9.17 -0.35 2.00
C ALA A 98 10.48 -1.13 1.79
N ALA A 99 10.64 -1.78 0.63
CA ALA A 99 11.84 -2.56 0.30
C ALA A 99 12.90 -1.73 -0.45
N ARG A 100 12.57 -0.51 -0.87
CA ARG A 100 13.34 0.30 -1.84
C ARG A 100 13.75 -0.51 -3.08
N LYS A 101 12.90 -1.46 -3.48
CA LYS A 101 13.16 -2.41 -4.57
C LYS A 101 12.42 -1.95 -5.82
N VAL A 102 13.13 -1.82 -6.93
CA VAL A 102 12.51 -1.59 -8.23
C VAL A 102 11.81 -2.88 -8.67
N ILE A 103 10.50 -2.79 -8.92
CA ILE A 103 9.64 -3.90 -9.34
C ILE A 103 9.62 -3.98 -10.87
N VAL A 104 9.44 -2.83 -11.54
CA VAL A 104 9.51 -2.71 -12.99
C VAL A 104 10.20 -1.41 -13.37
N GLN A 105 11.00 -1.52 -14.42
CA GLN A 105 11.58 -0.42 -15.16
C GLN A 105 11.38 -0.75 -16.64
N ALA A 106 10.53 0.03 -17.32
CA ALA A 106 10.14 -0.21 -18.70
C ALA A 106 9.81 1.10 -19.40
N ARG A 107 9.89 1.14 -20.73
CA ARG A 107 9.41 2.31 -21.47
C ARG A 107 7.89 2.35 -21.39
N LEU A 108 7.33 3.54 -21.40
CA LEU A 108 5.88 3.72 -21.23
C LEU A 108 5.09 3.07 -22.39
N HIS A 109 5.63 3.04 -23.60
CA HIS A 109 5.01 2.35 -24.74
C HIS A 109 5.05 0.82 -24.65
N ASP A 110 5.99 0.27 -23.86
CA ASP A 110 6.05 -1.17 -23.58
C ASP A 110 4.98 -1.59 -22.57
N VAL A 111 4.27 -0.66 -21.94
CA VAL A 111 3.15 -0.98 -21.05
C VAL A 111 1.90 -1.23 -21.88
N LEU A 112 1.47 -2.48 -21.99
CA LEU A 112 0.30 -2.87 -22.77
C LEU A 112 -1.00 -2.48 -22.05
N ASP A 113 -1.11 -2.85 -20.76
CA ASP A 113 -2.29 -2.61 -19.95
C ASP A 113 -1.98 -2.60 -18.43
N VAL A 114 -2.86 -2.00 -17.65
CA VAL A 114 -2.91 -2.11 -16.19
C VAL A 114 -4.25 -2.72 -15.81
N ARG A 115 -4.23 -3.98 -15.36
CA ARG A 115 -5.43 -4.78 -15.13
C ARG A 115 -5.51 -5.37 -13.72
N LEU A 116 -6.67 -5.93 -13.42
CA LEU A 116 -6.92 -6.67 -12.19
C LEU A 116 -6.72 -8.17 -12.41
N ASP A 117 -5.94 -8.78 -11.53
CA ASP A 117 -5.92 -10.22 -11.33
C ASP A 117 -6.89 -10.54 -10.18
N THR A 118 -8.08 -11.02 -10.54
CA THR A 118 -9.20 -11.27 -9.62
C THR A 118 -9.30 -12.75 -9.30
N LYS A 119 -9.60 -13.09 -8.05
CA LYS A 119 -9.97 -14.44 -7.64
C LYS A 119 -11.04 -14.41 -6.55
N GLU A 120 -11.87 -15.44 -6.52
CA GLU A 120 -12.78 -15.69 -5.40
C GLU A 120 -12.01 -16.30 -4.24
N VAL A 121 -12.21 -15.79 -3.02
CA VAL A 121 -11.67 -16.40 -1.80
C VAL A 121 -12.81 -16.68 -0.83
N GLU A 122 -12.84 -17.90 -0.32
CA GLU A 122 -13.71 -18.29 0.80
C GLU A 122 -12.97 -18.00 2.11
N ARG A 123 -13.48 -17.05 2.89
CA ARG A 123 -12.88 -16.72 4.18
C ARG A 123 -13.38 -17.71 5.24
N VAL A 124 -12.46 -18.50 5.78
CA VAL A 124 -12.76 -19.32 6.96
C VAL A 124 -12.87 -18.41 8.17
N VAL A 125 -14.08 -18.31 8.74
CA VAL A 125 -14.29 -17.58 9.99
C VAL A 125 -14.12 -18.58 11.13
N PRO A 126 -13.10 -18.42 12.00
CA PRO A 126 -13.02 -19.26 13.19
C PRO A 126 -14.29 -19.05 14.02
N GLY A 127 -15.01 -20.14 14.31
CA GLY A 127 -16.23 -20.09 15.10
C GLY A 127 -15.98 -19.44 16.46
N ASP A 128 -16.92 -18.59 16.91
CA ASP A 128 -16.82 -17.79 18.13
C ASP A 128 -17.04 -18.61 19.42
N ASN A 129 -16.51 -19.84 19.46
CA ASN A 129 -16.64 -20.73 20.61
C ASN A 129 -15.49 -20.49 21.58
N ALA A 130 -15.67 -19.48 22.42
CA ALA A 130 -14.75 -19.04 23.46
C ALA A 130 -14.67 -19.97 24.69
N VAL A 131 -14.82 -21.30 24.52
CA VAL A 131 -14.61 -22.26 25.61
C VAL A 131 -13.19 -22.84 25.50
N PRO A 132 -12.25 -22.44 26.37
CA PRO A 132 -10.90 -22.98 26.39
C PRO A 132 -10.99 -24.46 26.78
N GLY A 133 -10.66 -25.37 25.85
CA GLY A 133 -10.58 -26.82 26.11
C GLY A 133 -11.45 -27.70 25.21
N VAL A 134 -12.44 -27.13 24.52
CA VAL A 134 -13.30 -27.91 23.59
C VAL A 134 -13.24 -27.30 22.19
N ARG A 135 -12.26 -27.73 21.40
CA ARG A 135 -12.13 -27.31 19.99
C ARG A 135 -13.15 -28.06 19.13
N PHE A 136 -14.40 -27.60 19.12
CA PHE A 136 -15.34 -28.00 18.07
C PHE A 136 -14.93 -27.30 16.76
N ILE A 137 -14.59 -28.08 15.73
CA ILE A 137 -14.34 -27.60 14.37
C ILE A 137 -15.69 -27.34 13.69
N ASN A 138 -16.48 -26.41 14.23
CA ASN A 138 -17.61 -25.83 13.51
C ASN A 138 -17.11 -24.57 12.81
N THR A 139 -16.41 -24.78 11.69
CA THR A 139 -15.98 -23.70 10.80
C THR A 139 -17.17 -23.26 9.96
N ASN A 140 -17.70 -22.08 10.26
CA ASN A 140 -18.65 -21.43 9.36
C ASN A 140 -17.85 -20.89 8.16
N ILE A 141 -18.21 -21.35 6.95
CA ILE A 141 -17.67 -20.83 5.71
C ILE A 141 -18.42 -19.52 5.42
N ALA A 142 -17.71 -18.40 5.41
CA ALA A 142 -18.32 -17.13 5.01
C ALA A 142 -18.66 -17.15 3.51
N PRO A 143 -19.59 -16.29 3.04
CA PRO A 143 -19.80 -16.10 1.62
C PRO A 143 -18.49 -15.81 0.89
N LYS A 144 -18.40 -16.29 -0.35
CA LYS A 144 -17.28 -15.98 -1.25
C LYS A 144 -17.14 -14.47 -1.38
N VAL A 145 -15.90 -13.99 -1.29
CA VAL A 145 -15.58 -12.58 -1.48
C VAL A 145 -14.60 -12.47 -2.64
N ASP A 146 -14.90 -11.58 -3.58
CA ASP A 146 -14.00 -11.24 -4.66
C ASP A 146 -12.86 -10.38 -4.14
N VAL A 147 -11.64 -10.86 -4.39
CA VAL A 147 -10.43 -10.12 -4.08
C VAL A 147 -9.60 -9.97 -5.35
N ALA A 148 -8.93 -8.84 -5.49
CA ALA A 148 -8.14 -8.53 -6.66
C ALA A 148 -6.78 -7.97 -6.28
N ARG A 149 -5.81 -8.10 -7.19
CA ARG A 149 -4.55 -7.38 -7.13
C ARG A 149 -4.27 -6.73 -8.48
N ILE A 150 -3.49 -5.66 -8.46
CA ILE A 150 -3.17 -4.90 -9.66
C ILE A 150 -1.91 -5.48 -10.29
N VAL A 151 -1.95 -5.67 -11.61
CA VAL A 151 -0.82 -6.17 -12.40
C VAL A 151 -0.57 -5.24 -13.59
N ILE A 152 0.70 -5.05 -13.93
CA ILE A 152 1.14 -4.35 -15.14
C ILE A 152 1.46 -5.40 -16.20
N VAL A 153 0.82 -5.29 -17.36
CA VAL A 153 1.11 -6.11 -18.53
C VAL A 153 2.12 -5.37 -19.39
N LEU A 154 3.26 -6.00 -19.64
CA LEU A 154 4.31 -5.45 -20.49
C LEU A 154 4.34 -6.15 -21.84
N ASP A 155 4.85 -5.45 -22.83
CA ASP A 155 5.20 -5.99 -24.14
C ASP A 155 6.41 -6.93 -23.99
N ASN A 156 6.60 -7.84 -24.96
CA ASN A 156 7.67 -8.86 -25.02
C ASN A 156 7.42 -10.17 -24.24
N ASP A 157 6.20 -10.71 -24.23
CA ASP A 157 5.87 -12.02 -23.62
C ASP A 157 6.29 -12.18 -22.14
N ARG A 158 6.52 -11.06 -21.44
CA ARG A 158 6.91 -11.08 -20.03
C ARG A 158 5.69 -11.43 -19.19
N ALA A 159 5.93 -12.22 -18.13
CA ALA A 159 4.91 -12.47 -17.14
C ALA A 159 4.38 -11.13 -16.56
N PRO A 160 3.06 -10.98 -16.36
CA PRO A 160 2.51 -9.77 -15.76
C PRO A 160 3.18 -9.43 -14.44
N VAL A 161 3.58 -8.17 -14.29
CA VAL A 161 4.28 -7.69 -13.11
C VAL A 161 3.27 -7.39 -12.01
N LEU A 162 3.37 -8.12 -10.90
CA LEU A 162 2.51 -7.91 -9.73
C LEU A 162 2.97 -6.67 -8.97
N LEU A 163 2.08 -5.71 -8.73
CA LEU A 163 2.40 -4.55 -7.88
C LEU A 163 2.53 -4.93 -6.41
N THR A 164 1.65 -5.83 -5.98
CA THR A 164 1.59 -6.37 -4.62
C THR A 164 1.31 -7.86 -4.69
N GLU A 165 1.92 -8.63 -3.78
CA GLU A 165 1.63 -10.07 -3.66
C GLU A 165 0.24 -10.34 -3.07
N GLN A 166 -0.24 -9.39 -2.26
CA GLN A 166 -1.52 -9.48 -1.54
C GLN A 166 -2.68 -9.10 -2.45
N PHE A 167 -3.78 -9.81 -2.27
CA PHE A 167 -5.07 -9.45 -2.83
C PHE A 167 -5.80 -8.52 -1.85
N LEU A 168 -6.43 -7.48 -2.40
CA LEU A 168 -7.23 -6.49 -1.69
C LEU A 168 -8.70 -6.65 -2.06
N ALA A 169 -9.57 -5.88 -1.40
CA ALA A 169 -10.96 -5.80 -1.82
C ALA A 169 -11.05 -5.38 -3.29
N HIS A 170 -11.94 -6.02 -4.04
CA HIS A 170 -12.09 -5.77 -5.47
C HIS A 170 -12.37 -4.29 -5.76
N MET A 171 -13.27 -3.67 -4.98
CA MET A 171 -13.65 -2.26 -5.11
C MET A 171 -12.45 -1.30 -4.98
N ASP A 172 -11.60 -1.49 -3.97
CA ASP A 172 -10.40 -0.66 -3.76
C ASP A 172 -9.41 -0.83 -4.93
N SER A 173 -9.29 -2.05 -5.43
CA SER A 173 -8.39 -2.36 -6.55
C SER A 173 -8.86 -1.68 -7.84
N VAL A 174 -10.16 -1.68 -8.11
CA VAL A 174 -10.77 -0.98 -9.26
C VAL A 174 -10.48 0.52 -9.20
N GLU A 175 -10.69 1.15 -8.04
CA GLU A 175 -10.41 2.58 -7.85
C GLU A 175 -8.94 2.91 -8.16
N TRP A 176 -8.02 2.09 -7.64
CA TRP A 176 -6.59 2.29 -7.85
C TRP A 176 -6.16 2.04 -9.28
N VAL A 177 -6.72 1.05 -9.98
CA VAL A 177 -6.48 0.86 -11.42
C VAL A 177 -6.89 2.11 -12.20
N GLY A 178 -8.05 2.69 -11.92
CA GLY A 178 -8.50 3.93 -12.56
C GLY A 178 -7.52 5.09 -12.34
N LYS A 179 -7.02 5.25 -11.11
CA LYS A 179 -6.01 6.28 -10.77
C LYS A 179 -4.69 6.06 -11.49
N ILE A 180 -4.18 4.82 -11.51
CA ILE A 180 -2.93 4.47 -12.18
C ILE A 180 -3.08 4.71 -13.68
N ARG A 181 -4.14 4.23 -14.32
CA ARG A 181 -4.40 4.45 -15.76
C ARG A 181 -4.49 5.94 -16.09
N SER A 182 -5.21 6.72 -15.28
CA SER A 182 -5.32 8.17 -15.47
C SER A 182 -3.97 8.88 -15.33
N PHE A 183 -3.15 8.47 -14.35
CA PHE A 183 -1.81 9.00 -14.17
C PHE A 183 -0.91 8.69 -15.37
N LEU A 184 -0.87 7.43 -15.82
CA LEU A 184 -0.05 7.01 -16.97
C LEU A 184 -0.49 7.74 -18.25
N ARG A 185 -1.80 7.90 -18.49
CA ARG A 185 -2.32 8.66 -19.65
C ARG A 185 -1.86 10.11 -19.67
N LYS A 186 -1.83 10.77 -18.50
CA LYS A 186 -1.27 12.13 -18.38
C LYS A 186 0.20 12.21 -18.74
N GLN A 187 0.92 11.08 -18.71
CA GLN A 187 2.32 10.97 -19.09
C GLN A 187 2.52 10.46 -20.54
N GLY A 188 1.45 10.39 -21.35
CA GLY A 188 1.52 9.98 -22.75
C GLY A 188 1.36 8.48 -22.99
N TRP A 189 0.95 7.70 -21.99
CA TRP A 189 0.62 6.30 -22.18
C TRP A 189 -0.72 6.13 -22.91
N VAL A 190 -0.74 5.26 -23.93
CA VAL A 190 -1.96 4.81 -24.61
C VAL A 190 -2.04 3.29 -24.50
N PRO A 191 -3.11 2.73 -23.91
CA PRO A 191 -3.36 1.29 -23.86
C PRO A 191 -3.26 0.61 -25.23
N ALA A 192 -2.86 -0.66 -25.26
CA ALA A 192 -2.67 -1.39 -26.51
C ALA A 192 -3.97 -1.56 -27.33
N ASP A 193 -5.11 -1.75 -26.66
CA ASP A 193 -6.44 -1.84 -27.29
C ASP A 193 -6.85 -0.53 -27.99
N GLU A 194 -6.50 0.62 -27.43
CA GLU A 194 -6.78 1.93 -28.03
C GLU A 194 -5.84 2.26 -29.19
N ARG A 195 -4.60 1.74 -29.19
CA ARG A 195 -3.65 1.91 -30.29
C ARG A 195 -4.09 1.17 -31.56
N ALA A 196 -4.54 -0.08 -31.40
CA ALA A 196 -4.95 -0.91 -32.54
C ALA A 196 -6.13 -0.31 -33.32
N GLY A 197 -7.09 0.33 -32.63
CA GLY A 197 -8.25 0.93 -33.27
C GLY A 197 -7.97 2.20 -34.09
N GLN A 198 -6.80 2.82 -33.92
CA GLN A 198 -6.41 4.01 -34.72
C GLN A 198 -5.86 3.64 -36.09
N GLU A 199 -5.22 2.47 -36.21
CA GLU A 199 -4.63 2.01 -37.48
C GLU A 199 -5.71 1.64 -38.52
N ASP A 200 -6.90 1.25 -38.07
CA ASP A 200 -8.02 0.82 -38.92
C ASP A 200 -8.81 1.99 -39.55
N ASP A 201 -8.72 3.21 -39.02
CA ASP A 201 -9.50 4.39 -39.50
C ASP A 201 -8.71 5.26 -40.50
N ASP A 202 -7.38 5.08 -40.58
CA ASP A 202 -6.47 5.84 -41.46
C ASP A 202 -6.18 5.12 -42.81
N GLY A 203 -6.79 3.96 -43.08
CA GLY A 203 -6.56 3.13 -44.29
C GLY A 203 -7.76 3.01 -45.22
#